data_AF-Q2YIP0-F1
#
_entry.id   AF-Q2YIP0-F1
#
_cell.length_a   1.000
_cell.length_b   1.000
_cell.length_c   1.000
_cell.angle_alpha   90.00
_cell.angle_beta   90.00
_cell.angle_gamma   90.00
#
_symmetry.space_group_name_H-M   'P 1'
#
loop_
_entity.id
_entity.type
_entity.pdbx_description
1 polymer ?
#
loop_
_entity_poly.entity_id
_entity_poly.type
_entity_poly.pdbx_seq_one_letter_code
_entity_poly.pdbx_strand_id
1 'polypeptide(L)'
;MFDRPTIEALTTMAKEADIDPAALLAIAEVESGGRALYAVKGNMEPAIRFEGHYFDRRISGRIRDFARKNGLSAPEAGKIRNPKSQGERWLLLERAMGLSPKGALESTSWGLGQVMGAHWEWLGYRSVDALVAEARESVAGQVRLMLHFIEKAQLVQALRSHDWPGFARRYNGPAFTRNNYDKRMAEAHQRWQNQIGSFKKAA
;
A
#
# COMPACT_ATOMS: atom_id res chain seq x y z
N MET A 1 -9.32 3.42 -12.74
CA MET A 1 -8.12 3.88 -13.47
C MET A 1 -7.66 5.16 -12.81
N PHE A 2 -6.35 5.37 -12.69
CA PHE A 2 -5.79 6.55 -12.04
C PHE A 2 -6.23 7.83 -12.73
N ASP A 3 -6.34 8.92 -11.96
CA ASP A 3 -6.47 10.26 -12.53
C ASP A 3 -5.14 10.72 -13.15
N ARG A 4 -5.22 11.76 -13.98
CA ARG A 4 -4.06 12.29 -14.70
C ARG A 4 -2.93 12.75 -13.75
N PRO A 5 -3.20 13.52 -12.67
CA PRO A 5 -2.15 13.91 -11.73
C PRO A 5 -1.43 12.72 -11.09
N THR A 6 -2.15 11.63 -10.77
CA THR A 6 -1.55 10.42 -10.23
C THR A 6 -0.65 9.73 -11.26
N ILE A 7 -1.09 9.65 -12.52
CA ILE A 7 -0.28 9.06 -13.60
C ILE A 7 1.01 9.88 -13.82
N GLU A 8 0.91 11.20 -13.82
CA GLU A 8 2.05 12.10 -13.98
C GLU A 8 3.05 11.95 -12.83
N ALA A 9 2.58 11.95 -11.57
CA ALA A 9 3.44 11.76 -10.40
C ALA A 9 4.18 10.41 -10.43
N LEU A 10 3.46 9.30 -10.65
CA LEU A 10 4.06 7.97 -10.77
C LEU A 10 5.07 7.91 -11.92
N THR A 11 4.75 8.51 -13.06
CA THR A 11 5.62 8.48 -14.25
C THR A 11 6.90 9.26 -14.05
N THR A 12 6.81 10.47 -13.48
CA THR A 12 7.98 11.33 -13.24
C THR A 12 8.89 10.71 -12.19
N MET A 13 8.35 10.30 -11.05
CA MET A 13 9.15 9.75 -9.95
C MET A 13 9.74 8.37 -10.28
N ALA A 14 9.06 7.57 -11.11
CA ALA A 14 9.65 6.32 -11.62
C ALA A 14 10.92 6.60 -12.45
N LYS A 15 10.89 7.61 -13.33
CA LYS A 15 12.07 7.98 -14.13
C LYS A 15 13.22 8.48 -13.26
N GLU A 16 12.91 9.31 -12.26
CA GLU A 16 13.90 9.80 -11.30
C GLU A 16 14.56 8.66 -10.50
N ALA A 17 13.80 7.60 -10.21
CA ALA A 17 14.29 6.40 -9.55
C ALA A 17 14.91 5.35 -10.51
N ASP A 18 15.03 5.66 -11.81
CA ASP A 18 15.51 4.73 -12.85
C ASP A 18 14.74 3.39 -12.87
N ILE A 19 13.41 3.51 -12.73
CA ILE A 19 12.43 2.42 -12.84
C ILE A 19 11.54 2.70 -14.06
N ASP A 20 11.18 1.63 -14.78
CA ASP A 20 10.18 1.70 -15.85
C ASP A 20 8.85 2.31 -15.33
N PRO A 21 8.40 3.46 -15.84
CA PRO A 21 7.14 4.07 -15.43
C PRO A 21 5.94 3.14 -15.52
N ALA A 22 5.86 2.31 -16.56
CA ALA A 22 4.78 1.36 -16.71
C ALA A 22 4.79 0.30 -15.61
N ALA A 23 5.97 -0.07 -15.11
CA ALA A 23 6.11 -1.05 -14.03
C ALA A 23 5.63 -0.46 -12.70
N LEU A 24 6.02 0.76 -12.37
CA LEU A 24 5.57 1.42 -11.13
C LEU A 24 4.05 1.65 -11.13
N LEU A 25 3.49 2.09 -12.27
CA LEU A 25 2.05 2.21 -12.47
C LEU A 25 1.32 0.88 -12.32
N ALA A 26 1.87 -0.20 -12.88
CA ALA A 26 1.29 -1.54 -12.79
C ALA A 26 1.19 -2.03 -11.33
N ILE A 27 2.27 -1.90 -10.56
CA ILE A 27 2.25 -2.27 -9.14
C ILE A 27 1.24 -1.41 -8.39
N ALA A 28 1.31 -0.09 -8.55
CA ALA A 28 0.41 0.83 -7.87
C ALA A 28 -1.06 0.50 -8.19
N GLU A 29 -1.39 0.16 -9.43
CA GLU A 29 -2.75 -0.24 -9.83
C GLU A 29 -3.17 -1.52 -9.13
N VAL A 30 -2.31 -2.54 -9.12
CA VAL A 30 -2.61 -3.86 -8.55
C VAL A 30 -2.80 -3.79 -7.03
N GLU A 31 -2.00 -2.95 -6.35
CA GLU A 31 -2.05 -2.77 -4.89
C GLU A 31 -3.22 -1.86 -4.46
N SER A 32 -3.46 -0.75 -5.16
CA SER A 32 -4.46 0.24 -4.74
C SER A 32 -5.83 0.07 -5.39
N GLY A 33 -5.94 -0.75 -6.43
CA GLY A 33 -7.13 -0.79 -7.29
C GLY A 33 -7.25 0.43 -8.21
N GLY A 34 -6.13 1.12 -8.49
CA GLY A 34 -6.07 2.21 -9.45
C GLY A 34 -6.62 3.54 -8.95
N ARG A 35 -6.52 3.81 -7.64
CA ARG A 35 -6.94 5.08 -7.03
C ARG A 35 -6.06 5.45 -5.82
N ALA A 36 -5.50 6.66 -5.84
CA ALA A 36 -4.61 7.14 -4.77
C ALA A 36 -5.37 7.67 -3.55
N LEU A 37 -6.49 8.39 -3.77
CA LEU A 37 -7.20 9.14 -2.74
C LEU A 37 -8.70 8.86 -2.74
N TYR A 38 -9.29 8.82 -1.55
CA TYR A 38 -10.70 8.54 -1.31
C TYR A 38 -11.30 9.63 -0.43
N ALA A 39 -12.51 10.08 -0.77
CA ALA A 39 -13.26 10.99 0.10
C ALA A 39 -13.74 10.23 1.35
N VAL A 40 -13.21 10.60 2.52
CA VAL A 40 -13.53 10.02 3.81
C VAL A 40 -13.79 11.15 4.79
N LYS A 41 -15.02 11.25 5.30
CA LYS A 41 -15.46 12.29 6.25
C LYS A 41 -15.08 13.73 5.81
N GLY A 42 -15.17 14.02 4.51
CA GLY A 42 -14.86 15.33 3.95
C GLY A 42 -13.38 15.57 3.59
N ASN A 43 -12.49 14.65 3.95
CA ASN A 43 -11.06 14.72 3.61
C ASN A 43 -10.70 13.75 2.50
N MET A 44 -9.65 14.06 1.74
CA MET A 44 -9.06 13.12 0.78
C MET A 44 -8.00 12.28 1.50
N GLU A 45 -8.30 11.02 1.74
CA GLU A 45 -7.44 10.09 2.47
C GLU A 45 -6.82 9.03 1.56
N PRO A 46 -5.61 8.53 1.88
CA PRO A 46 -5.04 7.38 1.18
C PRO A 46 -5.92 6.13 1.35
N ALA A 47 -5.83 5.21 0.38
CA ALA A 47 -6.33 3.86 0.59
C ALA A 47 -5.62 3.20 1.77
N ILE A 48 -6.40 2.55 2.63
CA ILE A 48 -5.85 1.73 3.71
C ILE A 48 -6.36 0.30 3.66
N ARG A 49 -5.60 -0.58 4.32
CA ARG A 49 -5.99 -1.94 4.65
C ARG A 49 -5.48 -2.30 6.03
N PHE A 50 -6.39 -2.60 6.95
CA PHE A 50 -6.07 -2.94 8.32
C PHE A 50 -5.88 -4.45 8.48
N GLU A 51 -4.79 -4.87 9.11
CA GLU A 51 -4.46 -6.27 9.33
C GLU A 51 -4.63 -6.64 10.81
N GLY A 52 -5.81 -7.16 11.18
CA GLY A 52 -6.16 -7.46 12.57
C GLY A 52 -5.23 -8.45 13.27
N HIS A 53 -4.50 -9.28 12.52
CA HIS A 53 -3.48 -10.19 13.05
C HIS A 53 -2.13 -9.52 13.33
N TYR A 54 -1.80 -8.43 12.63
CA TYR A 54 -0.74 -7.55 13.08
C TYR A 54 -1.16 -6.87 14.37
N PHE A 55 -2.39 -6.35 14.42
CA PHE A 55 -2.87 -5.61 15.58
C PHE A 55 -2.89 -6.49 16.83
N ASP A 56 -3.33 -7.75 16.71
CA ASP A 56 -3.31 -8.73 17.79
C ASP A 56 -1.92 -8.90 18.40
N ARG A 57 -0.88 -8.93 17.56
CA ARG A 57 0.53 -9.06 18.00
C ARG A 57 1.07 -7.78 18.65
N ARG A 58 0.51 -6.61 18.33
CA ARG A 58 0.96 -5.29 18.83
C ARG A 58 0.33 -4.86 20.16
N ILE A 59 -0.77 -5.48 20.57
CA ILE A 59 -1.45 -5.23 21.84
C ILE A 59 -1.37 -6.46 22.74
N SER A 60 -1.61 -6.34 24.05
CA SER A 60 -1.53 -7.47 24.99
C SER A 60 -2.52 -7.33 26.15
N GLY A 61 -2.68 -8.41 26.93
CA GLY A 61 -3.53 -8.45 28.13
C GLY A 61 -4.98 -8.04 27.84
N ARG A 62 -5.58 -7.29 28.77
CA ARG A 62 -7.00 -6.86 28.70
C ARG A 62 -7.34 -6.12 27.41
N ILE A 63 -6.39 -5.38 26.83
CA ILE A 63 -6.59 -4.67 25.55
C ILE A 63 -6.76 -5.67 24.40
N ARG A 64 -5.91 -6.69 24.34
CA ARG A 64 -6.02 -7.77 23.32
C ARG A 64 -7.31 -8.54 23.48
N ASP A 65 -7.68 -8.89 24.70
CA ASP A 65 -8.91 -9.63 24.98
C ASP A 65 -10.15 -8.83 24.55
N PHE A 66 -10.16 -7.53 24.87
CA PHE A 66 -11.21 -6.61 24.42
C PHE A 66 -11.24 -6.49 22.90
N ALA A 67 -10.08 -6.31 22.24
CA ALA A 67 -10.00 -6.21 20.78
C ALA A 67 -10.53 -7.46 20.09
N ARG A 68 -10.15 -8.66 20.57
CA ARG A 68 -10.65 -9.94 20.06
C ARG A 68 -12.16 -10.07 20.21
N LYS A 69 -12.69 -9.78 21.41
CA LYS A 69 -14.14 -9.82 21.69
C LYS A 69 -14.95 -8.87 20.81
N ASN A 70 -14.37 -7.73 20.45
CA ASN A 70 -15.03 -6.68 19.66
C ASN A 70 -14.70 -6.72 18.15
N GLY A 71 -14.05 -7.80 17.68
CA GLY A 71 -13.76 -7.99 16.26
C GLY A 71 -12.74 -7.01 15.69
N LEU A 72 -11.80 -6.53 16.51
CA LEU A 72 -10.72 -5.62 16.11
C LEU A 72 -9.38 -6.33 15.95
N SER A 73 -9.19 -7.50 16.56
CA SER A 73 -7.99 -8.32 16.38
C SER A 73 -8.32 -9.80 16.39
N ALA A 74 -7.45 -10.60 15.78
CA ALA A 74 -7.48 -12.06 15.83
C ALA A 74 -6.07 -12.58 15.52
N PRO A 75 -5.61 -13.69 16.12
CA PRO A 75 -4.29 -14.22 15.82
C PRO A 75 -4.16 -14.71 14.37
N GLU A 76 -5.24 -15.16 13.75
CA GLU A 76 -5.25 -15.64 12.37
C GLU A 76 -5.42 -14.50 11.34
N ALA A 77 -4.59 -14.51 10.30
CA ALA A 77 -4.71 -13.59 9.18
C ALA A 77 -6.05 -13.74 8.43
N GLY A 78 -6.65 -12.62 8.02
CA GLY A 78 -7.92 -12.60 7.28
C GLY A 78 -9.19 -12.82 8.11
N LYS A 79 -9.09 -13.15 9.41
CA LYS A 79 -10.25 -13.31 10.30
C LYS A 79 -10.96 -11.96 10.52
N ILE A 80 -10.20 -10.88 10.69
CA ILE A 80 -10.75 -9.52 10.68
C ILE A 80 -10.87 -9.07 9.22
N ARG A 81 -12.10 -9.06 8.71
CA ARG A 81 -12.39 -8.66 7.33
C ARG A 81 -12.37 -7.15 7.20
N ASN A 82 -11.65 -6.64 6.20
CA ASN A 82 -11.75 -5.24 5.82
C ASN A 82 -13.12 -5.00 5.15
N PRO A 83 -13.84 -3.93 5.54
CA PRO A 83 -15.04 -3.48 4.84
C PRO A 83 -14.78 -3.18 3.36
N LYS A 84 -15.87 -3.11 2.57
CA LYS A 84 -15.78 -2.83 1.13
C LYS A 84 -15.33 -1.40 0.86
N SER A 85 -15.86 -0.43 1.60
CA SER A 85 -15.56 1.00 1.39
C SER A 85 -14.34 1.45 2.20
N GLN A 86 -13.62 2.45 1.68
CA GLN A 86 -12.51 3.07 2.44
C GLN A 86 -13.02 3.81 3.69
N GLY A 87 -14.20 4.45 3.63
CA GLY A 87 -14.77 5.12 4.81
C GLY A 87 -14.98 4.18 5.99
N GLU A 88 -15.49 2.97 5.75
CA GLU A 88 -15.66 1.96 6.81
C GLU A 88 -14.31 1.35 7.26
N ARG A 89 -13.32 1.25 6.37
CA ARG A 89 -11.96 0.83 6.76
C ARG A 89 -11.30 1.85 7.68
N TRP A 90 -11.47 3.14 7.38
CA TRP A 90 -10.99 4.23 8.24
C TRP A 90 -11.70 4.21 9.59
N LEU A 91 -13.01 3.94 9.63
CA LEU A 91 -13.73 3.74 10.89
C LEU A 91 -13.20 2.52 11.69
N LEU A 92 -12.85 1.42 11.00
CA LEU A 92 -12.22 0.26 11.65
C LEU A 92 -10.86 0.64 12.26
N LEU A 93 -10.03 1.40 11.53
CA LEU A 93 -8.76 1.90 12.03
C LEU A 93 -8.94 2.81 13.24
N GLU A 94 -9.86 3.77 13.19
CA GLU A 94 -10.17 4.68 14.32
C GLU A 94 -10.55 3.91 15.59
N ARG A 95 -11.38 2.87 15.46
CA ARG A 95 -11.75 1.99 16.58
C ARG A 95 -10.53 1.28 17.17
N ALA A 96 -9.62 0.80 16.33
CA ALA A 96 -8.38 0.18 16.79
C ALA A 96 -7.42 1.20 17.44
N MET A 97 -7.33 2.41 16.89
CA MET A 97 -6.54 3.51 17.46
C MET A 97 -7.03 3.90 18.85
N GLY A 98 -8.34 3.80 19.13
CA GLY A 98 -8.89 4.01 20.48
C GLY A 98 -8.35 3.04 21.54
N LEU A 99 -7.77 1.90 21.13
CA LEU A 99 -7.15 0.94 22.03
C LEU A 99 -5.62 1.06 22.08
N SER A 100 -5.00 1.24 20.91
CA SER A 100 -3.57 1.47 20.78
C SER A 100 -3.28 2.21 19.48
N PRO A 101 -3.06 3.54 19.53
CA PRO A 101 -2.80 4.34 18.33
C PRO A 101 -1.63 3.79 17.52
N LYS A 102 -0.46 3.65 18.16
CA LYS A 102 0.75 3.11 17.52
C LYS A 102 0.51 1.72 16.95
N GLY A 103 -0.05 0.79 17.73
CA GLY A 103 -0.29 -0.58 17.28
C GLY A 103 -1.23 -0.63 16.08
N ALA A 104 -2.25 0.22 16.04
CA ALA A 104 -3.23 0.26 14.95
C ALA A 104 -2.63 0.81 13.66
N LEU A 105 -1.87 1.92 13.73
CA LEU A 105 -1.18 2.51 12.58
C LEU A 105 -0.13 1.54 12.01
N GLU A 106 0.61 0.86 12.88
CA GLU A 106 1.59 -0.15 12.48
C GLU A 106 0.95 -1.37 11.82
N SER A 107 -0.32 -1.65 12.16
CA SER A 107 -1.08 -2.79 11.63
C SER A 107 -1.88 -2.43 10.37
N THR A 108 -1.56 -1.30 9.73
CA THR A 108 -2.28 -0.79 8.56
C THR A 108 -1.33 -0.61 7.39
N SER A 109 -1.73 -1.05 6.21
CA SER A 109 -1.08 -0.74 4.93
C SER A 109 -1.61 0.57 4.36
N TRP A 110 -0.70 1.39 3.79
CA TRP A 110 -0.97 2.78 3.42
C TRP A 110 -0.72 3.08 1.94
N GLY A 111 -1.67 3.78 1.31
CA GLY A 111 -1.54 4.46 0.02
C GLY A 111 -1.37 3.54 -1.19
N LEU A 112 -0.88 4.12 -2.29
CA LEU A 112 -0.68 3.48 -3.60
C LEU A 112 0.08 2.15 -3.54
N GLY A 113 1.14 2.09 -2.73
CA GLY A 113 1.94 0.87 -2.58
C GLY A 113 1.42 -0.10 -1.52
N GLN A 114 0.38 0.25 -0.76
CA GLN A 114 -0.10 -0.51 0.40
C GLN A 114 1.04 -0.90 1.36
N VAL A 115 1.98 0.01 1.59
CA VAL A 115 3.15 -0.22 2.46
C VAL A 115 2.69 -0.33 3.91
N MET A 116 3.05 -1.43 4.58
CA MET A 116 2.65 -1.70 5.97
C MET A 116 3.31 -0.71 6.94
N GLY A 117 2.52 -0.09 7.80
CA GLY A 117 3.00 0.89 8.80
C GLY A 117 4.03 0.30 9.76
N ALA A 118 3.97 -1.01 10.03
CA ALA A 118 4.95 -1.75 10.84
C ALA A 118 6.40 -1.59 10.36
N HIS A 119 6.62 -1.20 9.10
CA HIS A 119 7.93 -1.04 8.50
C HIS A 119 8.55 0.34 8.73
N TRP A 120 7.90 1.25 9.47
CA TRP A 120 8.37 2.63 9.66
C TRP A 120 9.84 2.70 10.10
N GLU A 121 10.26 1.87 11.07
CA GLU A 121 11.64 1.88 11.60
C GLU A 121 12.64 1.34 10.57
N TRP A 122 12.32 0.23 9.90
CA TRP A 122 13.16 -0.34 8.85
C TRP A 122 13.29 0.58 7.63
N LEU A 123 12.24 1.35 7.33
CA LEU A 123 12.24 2.42 6.33
C LEU A 123 12.89 3.71 6.84
N GLY A 124 13.39 3.77 8.07
CA GLY A 124 14.11 4.92 8.61
C GLY A 124 13.24 6.13 8.98
N TYR A 125 11.92 5.96 9.09
CA TYR A 125 11.05 6.99 9.67
C TYR A 125 11.30 7.11 11.17
N ARG A 126 11.04 8.29 11.75
CA ARG A 126 11.20 8.53 13.21
C ARG A 126 10.08 7.89 14.05
N SER A 127 8.92 7.65 13.44
CA SER A 127 7.76 7.01 14.06
C SER A 127 6.80 6.50 12.99
N VAL A 128 5.82 5.69 13.39
CA VAL A 128 4.72 5.31 12.51
C VAL A 128 3.90 6.54 12.07
N ASP A 129 3.71 7.53 12.94
CA ASP A 129 3.00 8.77 12.60
C ASP A 129 3.71 9.54 11.47
N ALA A 130 5.04 9.52 11.42
CA ALA A 130 5.79 10.15 10.34
C ALA A 130 5.58 9.44 9.00
N LEU A 131 5.53 8.10 8.99
CA LEU A 131 5.18 7.31 7.80
C LEU A 131 3.75 7.62 7.34
N VAL A 132 2.81 7.70 8.28
CA VAL A 132 1.41 8.02 7.99
C VAL A 132 1.26 9.45 7.46
N ALA A 133 2.01 10.40 8.02
CA ALA A 133 2.04 11.78 7.55
C ALA A 133 2.53 11.85 6.10
N GLU A 134 3.60 11.14 5.74
CA GLU A 134 4.07 11.03 4.35
C GLU A 134 2.97 10.50 3.42
N ALA A 135 2.31 9.41 3.81
CA ALA A 135 1.25 8.81 2.99
C ALA A 135 0.01 9.72 2.83
N ARG A 136 -0.27 10.57 3.82
CA ARG A 136 -1.41 11.52 3.81
C ARG A 136 -1.08 12.86 3.17
N GLU A 137 0.20 13.22 3.08
CA GLU A 137 0.63 14.52 2.57
C GLU A 137 0.18 14.75 1.13
N SER A 138 0.41 13.76 0.26
CA SER A 138 0.09 13.89 -1.16
C SER A 138 0.17 12.54 -1.89
N VAL A 139 -0.28 12.52 -3.15
CA VAL A 139 -0.02 11.39 -4.06
C VAL A 139 1.49 11.14 -4.18
N ALA A 140 2.30 12.20 -4.32
CA ALA A 140 3.75 12.07 -4.37
C ALA A 140 4.33 11.44 -3.08
N GLY A 141 3.80 11.77 -1.90
CA GLY A 141 4.18 11.12 -0.65
C GLY A 141 3.89 9.62 -0.62
N GLN A 142 2.74 9.20 -1.14
CA GLN A 142 2.43 7.78 -1.31
C GLN A 142 3.41 7.08 -2.28
N VAL A 143 3.81 7.76 -3.37
CA VAL A 143 4.80 7.23 -4.32
C VAL A 143 6.18 7.15 -3.69
N ARG A 144 6.62 8.16 -2.92
CA ARG A 144 7.90 8.14 -2.20
C ARG A 144 7.95 6.99 -1.20
N LEU A 145 6.88 6.79 -0.42
CA LEU A 145 6.79 5.66 0.50
C LEU A 145 6.92 4.31 -0.21
N MET A 146 6.25 4.15 -1.36
CA MET A 146 6.32 2.95 -2.18
C MET A 146 7.72 2.72 -2.76
N LEU A 147 8.35 3.75 -3.33
CA LEU A 147 9.70 3.68 -3.89
C LEU A 147 10.73 3.35 -2.82
N HIS A 148 10.63 3.98 -1.64
CA HIS A 148 11.53 3.72 -0.52
C HIS A 148 11.43 2.27 -0.06
N PHE A 149 10.22 1.70 -0.02
CA PHE A 149 10.05 0.27 0.25
C PHE A 149 10.71 -0.61 -0.82
N ILE A 150 10.49 -0.31 -2.11
CA ILE A 150 11.09 -1.04 -3.24
C ILE A 150 12.61 -1.03 -3.17
N GLU A 151 13.20 0.12 -2.86
CA GLU A 151 14.64 0.28 -2.71
C GLU A 151 15.18 -0.52 -1.51
N LYS A 152 14.60 -0.33 -0.32
CA LYS A 152 15.04 -1.03 0.91
C LYS A 152 14.87 -2.54 0.80
N ALA A 153 13.84 -3.01 0.12
CA ALA A 153 13.61 -4.43 -0.16
C ALA A 153 14.48 -4.98 -1.31
N GLN A 154 15.33 -4.14 -1.92
CA GLN A 154 16.19 -4.49 -3.05
C GLN A 154 15.41 -5.10 -4.22
N LEU A 155 14.30 -4.47 -4.58
CA LEU A 155 13.37 -4.93 -5.62
C LEU A 155 13.54 -4.21 -6.97
N VAL A 156 14.36 -3.18 -7.03
CA VAL A 156 14.64 -2.41 -8.25
C VAL A 156 15.10 -3.33 -9.39
N GLN A 157 16.01 -4.28 -9.11
CA GLN A 157 16.50 -5.19 -10.15
C GLN A 157 15.40 -6.11 -10.69
N ALA A 158 14.51 -6.61 -9.83
CA ALA A 158 13.36 -7.41 -10.26
C ALA A 158 12.42 -6.61 -11.17
N LEU A 159 12.25 -5.30 -10.91
CA LEU A 159 11.47 -4.43 -11.78
C LEU A 159 12.16 -4.14 -13.11
N ARG A 160 13.49 -3.93 -13.10
CA ARG A 160 14.26 -3.73 -14.33
C ARG A 160 14.24 -4.95 -15.25
N SER A 161 14.27 -6.15 -14.69
CA SER A 161 14.18 -7.40 -15.45
C SER A 161 12.73 -7.88 -15.68
N HIS A 162 11.73 -7.10 -15.26
CA HIS A 162 10.31 -7.48 -15.26
C HIS A 162 10.06 -8.88 -14.66
N ASP A 163 10.80 -9.25 -13.62
CA ASP A 163 10.61 -10.49 -12.85
C ASP A 163 9.41 -10.33 -11.91
N TRP A 164 8.20 -10.41 -12.48
CA TRP A 164 6.95 -10.27 -11.74
C TRP A 164 6.76 -11.33 -10.65
N PRO A 165 7.10 -12.63 -10.86
CA PRO A 165 7.03 -13.62 -9.80
C PRO A 165 8.00 -13.32 -8.64
N GLY A 166 9.25 -12.98 -8.95
CA GLY A 166 10.26 -12.65 -7.94
C GLY A 166 9.92 -11.38 -7.18
N PHE A 167 9.42 -10.35 -7.87
CA PHE A 167 8.92 -9.12 -7.25
C PHE A 167 7.73 -9.41 -6.33
N ALA A 168 6.66 -10.04 -6.85
CA ALA A 168 5.44 -10.29 -6.09
C ALA A 168 5.69 -11.19 -4.86
N ARG A 169 6.58 -12.19 -4.97
CA ARG A 169 6.96 -13.03 -3.83
C ARG A 169 7.58 -12.23 -2.69
N ARG A 170 8.42 -11.24 -3.01
CA ARG A 170 9.13 -10.43 -1.99
C ARG A 170 8.27 -9.27 -1.49
N TYR A 171 7.45 -8.68 -2.36
CA TYR A 171 6.57 -7.56 -2.03
C TYR A 171 5.29 -8.00 -1.30
N ASN A 172 4.59 -9.02 -1.81
CA ASN A 172 3.32 -9.51 -1.27
C ASN A 172 3.45 -10.74 -0.35
N GLY A 173 4.64 -11.36 -0.33
CA GLY A 173 4.92 -12.55 0.45
C GLY A 173 4.74 -13.87 -0.31
N PRO A 174 5.09 -15.02 0.30
CA PRO A 174 5.18 -16.32 -0.38
C PRO A 174 3.86 -16.84 -0.94
N ALA A 175 2.72 -16.33 -0.45
CA ALA A 175 1.39 -16.71 -0.90
C ALA A 175 0.85 -15.83 -2.05
N PHE A 176 1.70 -15.02 -2.70
CA PHE A 176 1.30 -14.07 -3.75
C PHE A 176 0.48 -14.70 -4.90
N THR A 177 0.75 -15.96 -5.24
CA THR A 177 0.05 -16.69 -6.31
C THR A 177 -1.43 -16.91 -6.00
N ARG A 178 -1.86 -16.92 -4.72
CA ARG A 178 -3.29 -17.07 -4.35
C ARG A 178 -4.16 -15.94 -4.91
N ASN A 179 -3.57 -14.76 -5.11
CA ASN A 179 -4.25 -13.58 -5.66
C ASN A 179 -3.72 -13.20 -7.05
N ASN A 180 -2.94 -14.08 -7.70
CA ASN A 180 -2.32 -13.88 -9.02
C ASN A 180 -1.59 -12.53 -9.15
N TYR A 181 -0.88 -12.10 -8.10
CA TYR A 181 -0.23 -10.77 -8.09
C TYR A 181 0.74 -10.59 -9.26
N ASP A 182 1.58 -11.59 -9.51
CA ASP A 182 2.51 -11.66 -10.63
C ASP A 182 1.83 -11.46 -11.99
N LYS A 183 0.80 -12.26 -12.29
CA LYS A 183 0.07 -12.19 -13.56
C LYS A 183 -0.64 -10.84 -13.73
N ARG A 184 -1.28 -10.36 -12.67
CA ARG A 184 -1.97 -9.07 -12.67
C ARG A 184 -1.01 -7.91 -12.90
N MET A 185 0.20 -7.96 -12.31
CA MET A 185 1.23 -6.95 -12.53
C MET A 185 1.76 -7.01 -13.97
N ALA A 186 2.04 -8.20 -14.51
CA ALA A 186 2.47 -8.37 -15.90
C ALA A 186 1.44 -7.83 -16.90
N GLU A 187 0.17 -8.18 -16.72
CA GLU A 187 -0.92 -7.70 -17.57
C GLU A 187 -1.08 -6.17 -17.44
N ALA A 188 -0.99 -5.62 -16.23
CA ALA A 188 -1.08 -4.19 -15.98
C ALA A 188 0.08 -3.43 -16.63
N HIS A 189 1.28 -3.98 -16.54
CA HIS A 189 2.47 -3.42 -17.17
C HIS A 189 2.30 -3.30 -18.68
N GLN A 190 1.85 -4.37 -19.35
CA GLN A 190 1.59 -4.34 -20.80
C GLN A 190 0.57 -3.26 -21.18
N ARG A 191 -0.50 -3.09 -20.39
CA ARG A 191 -1.48 -2.01 -20.62
C ARG A 191 -0.85 -0.63 -20.47
N TRP A 192 -0.08 -0.40 -19.41
CA TRP A 192 0.56 0.89 -19.16
C TRP A 192 1.64 1.23 -20.18
N GLN A 193 2.40 0.26 -20.68
CA GLN A 193 3.35 0.47 -21.77
C GLN A 193 2.66 1.05 -23.01
N ASN A 194 1.53 0.46 -23.41
CA ASN A 194 0.74 0.95 -24.55
C ASN A 194 0.17 2.35 -24.28
N GLN A 195 -0.39 2.56 -23.08
CA GLN A 195 -1.04 3.83 -22.72
C GLN A 195 -0.05 4.99 -22.65
N ILE A 196 1.11 4.80 -22.03
CA ILE A 196 2.20 5.80 -22.01
C ILE A 196 2.71 6.08 -23.42
N GLY A 197 2.86 5.04 -24.25
CA GLY A 197 3.25 5.18 -25.65
C GLY A 197 2.28 6.07 -26.44
N SER A 198 0.98 5.92 -26.21
CA SER A 198 -0.06 6.77 -26.82
C SER A 198 0.02 8.22 -26.34
N PHE A 199 0.26 8.48 -25.05
CA PHE A 199 0.40 9.84 -24.54
C PHE A 199 1.59 10.57 -25.16
N LYS A 200 2.72 9.88 -25.40
CA LYS A 200 3.88 10.45 -26.08
C LYS A 200 3.63 10.80 -27.55
N LYS A 201 2.72 10.10 -28.23
CA LYS A 201 2.38 10.37 -29.63
C LYS A 201 1.38 11.51 -29.79
N ALA A 202 0.63 11.82 -28.73
CA ALA A 202 -0.40 12.86 -28.72
C ALA A 202 0.09 14.22 -28.18
N ALA A 203 1.32 14.28 -27.67
CA ALA A 203 2.00 15.48 -27.18
C ALA A 203 3.04 15.94 -28.18
#